data_AF-A0A9X2T1T4-F1
#
_entry.id   AF-A0A9X2T1T4-F1
#
_cell.length_a   1.000
_cell.length_b   1.000
_cell.length_c   1.000
_cell.angle_alpha   90.00
_cell.angle_beta   90.00
_cell.angle_gamma   90.00
#
_symmetry.space_group_name_H-M   'P 1'
#
loop_
_entity.id
_entity.type
_entity.pdbx_description
1 polymer ?
#
loop_
_entity_poly.entity_id
_entity_poly.type
_entity_poly.pdbx_seq_one_letter_code
_entity_poly.pdbx_strand_id
1 'polypeptide(L)' 'MWAIVIVALNALTGPHIRVVTKPAEVQHVFASEEACQSVLKADIPSKLKDETRKAYEDGYRRYVCVRVRDADSLSPGK' A
#
# COMPACT_ATOMS: atom_id res chain seq x y z
N MET A 1 13.59 -2.63 1.39
CA MET A 1 12.52 -2.06 0.52
C MET A 1 11.17 -2.14 1.21
N TRP A 2 10.21 -1.33 0.76
CA TRP A 2 8.87 -1.14 1.34
C TRP A 2 7.80 -1.20 0.26
N ALA A 3 6.59 -1.65 0.58
CA ALA A 3 5.46 -1.67 -0.35
C ALA A 3 4.20 -1.16 0.36
N ILE A 4 3.29 -0.55 -0.41
CA ILE A 4 1.98 -0.16 0.11
C ILE A 4 1.06 -1.39 0.01
N VAL A 5 0.40 -1.74 1.11
CA VAL A 5 -0.67 -2.74 1.12
C VAL A 5 -1.99 -2.10 1.53
N ILE A 6 -3.08 -2.64 1.01
CA ILE A 6 -4.41 -2.39 1.54
C ILE A 6 -4.68 -3.42 2.63
N VAL A 7 -5.31 -2.97 3.71
CA VAL A 7 -5.85 -3.82 4.76
C VAL A 7 -7.32 -3.47 4.93
N ALA A 8 -8.18 -4.47 4.80
CA ALA A 8 -9.59 -4.37 5.13
C ALA A 8 -9.97 -5.54 6.03
N LEU A 9 -10.75 -5.28 7.08
CA LEU A 9 -11.20 -6.32 8.00
C LEU A 9 -12.69 -6.60 7.77
N ASN A 10 -13.01 -7.85 7.50
CA ASN A 10 -14.38 -8.33 7.42
C ASN A 10 -14.65 -9.26 8.61
N ALA A 11 -15.83 -9.14 9.22
CA ALA A 11 -16.17 -9.89 10.44
C ALA A 11 -16.08 -11.42 10.28
N LEU A 12 -16.31 -11.97 9.07
CA LEU A 12 -16.42 -13.41 8.83
C LEU A 12 -15.30 -14.01 7.98
N THR A 13 -14.53 -13.19 7.26
CA THR A 13 -13.52 -13.66 6.30
C THR A 13 -12.09 -13.28 6.67
N GLY A 14 -11.91 -12.66 7.84
CA GLY A 14 -10.61 -12.22 8.32
C GLY A 14 -10.07 -11.00 7.57
N PRO A 15 -8.80 -10.64 7.80
CA PRO A 15 -8.16 -9.51 7.14
C PRO A 15 -7.89 -9.83 5.67
N HIS A 16 -8.41 -8.99 4.80
CA HIS A 16 -8.07 -8.98 3.38
C HIS A 16 -6.90 -8.04 3.13
N ILE A 17 -5.75 -8.62 2.79
CA ILE A 17 -4.49 -7.90 2.56
C ILE A 17 -4.09 -8.07 1.09
N ARG A 18 -3.83 -6.95 0.40
CA ARG A 18 -3.29 -6.97 -0.97
C ARG A 18 -2.24 -5.88 -1.18
N VAL A 19 -1.18 -6.20 -1.92
CA VAL A 19 -0.20 -5.20 -2.37
C VAL A 19 -0.85 -4.27 -3.39
N VAL A 20 -0.63 -2.97 -3.25
CA VAL A 20 -1.11 -1.95 -4.19
C VAL A 20 -0.19 -1.91 -5.41
N THR A 21 -0.63 -2.55 -6.49
CA THR A 21 0.11 -2.65 -7.77
C THR A 21 -0.50 -1.82 -8.89
N LYS A 22 -1.42 -0.88 -8.58
CA LYS A 22 -2.06 0.01 -9.56
C LYS A 22 -2.20 1.42 -8.99
N PRO A 23 -2.10 2.47 -9.82
CA PRO A 23 -1.87 2.44 -11.28
C PRO A 23 -0.42 2.07 -11.65
N ALA A 24 -0.22 1.51 -12.85
CA ALA A 24 1.06 0.96 -13.34
C ALA A 24 2.21 1.99 -13.43
N GLU A 25 1.91 3.26 -13.24
CA GLU A 25 2.83 4.40 -13.30
C GLU A 25 3.50 4.69 -11.94
N VAL A 26 3.03 4.06 -10.86
CA VAL A 26 3.56 4.30 -9.51
C VAL A 26 4.52 3.17 -9.17
N GLN A 27 5.77 3.52 -8.83
CA GLN A 27 6.70 2.55 -8.29
C GLN A 27 6.09 1.86 -7.06
N HIS A 28 5.87 0.54 -7.12
CA HIS A 28 5.16 -0.21 -6.07
C HIS A 28 6.05 -0.63 -4.90
N VAL A 29 7.36 -0.46 -5.07
CA VAL A 29 8.38 -0.85 -4.11
C VAL A 29 9.34 0.32 -3.89
N PHE A 30 9.46 0.76 -2.65
CA PHE A 30 10.19 1.94 -2.24
C PHE A 30 11.47 1.55 -1.49
N ALA A 31 12.53 2.34 -1.66
CA ALA A 31 13.79 2.08 -0.97
C ALA A 31 13.67 2.29 0.56
N SER A 32 12.93 3.32 0.99
CA SER A 32 12.75 3.68 2.39
C SER A 32 11.28 3.74 2.81
N GLU A 33 11.04 3.76 4.13
CA GLU A 33 9.69 3.87 4.68
C GLU A 33 9.08 5.24 4.36
N GLU A 34 9.89 6.29 4.47
CA GLU A 34 9.49 7.68 4.24
C GLU A 34 9.04 7.89 2.79
N ALA A 35 9.75 7.30 1.83
CA ALA A 35 9.38 7.33 0.42
C ALA A 35 8.02 6.64 0.18
N CYS A 36 7.79 5.49 0.82
CA CYS A 36 6.50 4.80 0.77
C CYS A 36 5.38 5.65 1.39
N GLN A 37 5.62 6.23 2.57
CA GLN A 37 4.63 7.04 3.28
C GLN A 37 4.29 8.33 2.52
N SER A 38 5.26 8.92 1.82
CA SER A 38 5.06 10.12 1.01
C SER A 38 4.05 9.84 -0.12
N VAL A 39 4.21 8.74 -0.84
CA VAL A 39 3.25 8.33 -1.89
C VAL A 39 1.88 8.01 -1.30
N LEU A 40 1.85 7.32 -0.15
CA LEU A 40 0.60 7.01 0.52
C LEU A 40 -0.20 8.27 0.89
N LYS A 41 0.48 9.33 1.34
CA LYS A 41 -0.17 10.61 1.72
C LYS A 41 -0.59 11.44 0.51
N ALA A 42 0.21 11.45 -0.57
CA ALA A 42 -0.03 12.29 -1.74
C ALA A 42 -1.03 11.68 -2.74
N ASP A 43 -0.91 10.38 -3.00
CA ASP A 43 -1.52 9.76 -4.19
C ASP A 43 -2.73 8.90 -3.85
N ILE A 44 -2.73 8.23 -2.70
CA ILE A 44 -3.77 7.23 -2.42
C ILE A 44 -5.14 7.90 -2.25
N PRO A 45 -5.35 8.90 -1.36
CA PRO A 45 -6.69 9.45 -1.12
C PRO A 45 -7.31 10.10 -2.36
N SER A 46 -6.50 10.77 -3.18
CA SER A 46 -6.94 11.50 -4.37
C SER A 46 -7.28 10.59 -5.55
N LYS A 47 -6.73 9.38 -5.60
CA LYS A 47 -6.94 8.40 -6.68
C LYS A 47 -7.99 7.33 -6.35
N LEU A 48 -8.66 7.41 -5.20
CA LEU A 48 -9.73 6.47 -4.84
C LEU A 48 -11.04 6.79 -5.58
N LYS A 49 -11.62 5.76 -6.20
CA LYS A 49 -13.02 5.81 -6.70
C LYS A 49 -13.99 5.98 -5.54
N ASP A 50 -15.15 6.57 -5.79
CA ASP A 50 -16.11 7.01 -4.76
C ASP A 50 -16.43 5.95 -3.69
N GLU A 51 -16.76 4.71 -4.08
CA GLU A 51 -17.04 3.63 -3.12
C GLU A 51 -15.82 3.24 -2.28
N THR A 52 -14.62 3.28 -2.89
CA THR A 52 -13.37 2.97 -2.19
C THR A 52 -12.94 4.12 -1.28
N ARG A 53 -13.22 5.37 -1.68
CA ARG A 53 -12.96 6.57 -0.89
C ARG A 53 -13.81 6.57 0.37
N LYS A 54 -15.10 6.27 0.26
CA LYS A 54 -16.00 6.15 1.41
C LYS A 54 -15.53 5.08 2.39
N ALA A 55 -15.16 3.89 1.91
CA ALA A 55 -14.63 2.83 2.78
C ALA A 55 -13.31 3.21 3.48
N TYR A 56 -12.50 4.09 2.86
CA TYR A 56 -11.28 4.62 3.47
C TYR A 56 -11.59 5.67 4.55
N GLU A 57 -12.50 6.60 4.28
CA GLU A 57 -12.97 7.64 5.21
C GLU A 57 -13.65 7.03 6.43
N ASP A 58 -14.52 6.03 6.23
CA ASP A 58 -15.22 5.30 7.28
C ASP A 58 -14.29 4.34 8.07
N GLY A 59 -13.02 4.21 7.66
CA GLY A 59 -12.00 3.42 8.35
C GLY A 59 -12.04 1.90 8.08
N TYR A 60 -12.96 1.42 7.25
CA TYR A 60 -13.05 0.01 6.83
C TYR A 60 -11.89 -0.43 5.94
N ARG A 61 -11.23 0.53 5.29
CA ARG A 61 -10.07 0.30 4.44
C ARG A 61 -8.91 1.17 4.89
N ARG A 62 -7.76 0.56 5.14
CA ARG A 62 -6.51 1.26 5.43
C ARG A 62 -5.46 0.93 4.38
N TYR A 63 -4.59 1.89 4.15
CA TYR A 63 -3.37 1.72 3.36
C TYR A 63 -2.21 1.86 4.32
N VAL A 64 -1.24 0.96 4.24
CA VAL A 64 -0.07 0.97 5.13
C VAL A 64 1.19 0.60 4.36
N CYS A 65 2.30 1.19 4.76
CA CYS A 65 3.62 0.82 4.27
C CYS A 65 4.15 -0.36 5.07
N VAL A 66 4.56 -1.41 4.37
CA VAL A 66 5.08 -2.64 4.97
C VAL A 66 6.45 -2.95 4.39
N ARG A 67 7.39 -3.32 5.26
CA ARG A 67 8.72 -3.75 4.84
C ARG A 67 8.63 -5.09 4.11
N VAL A 68 9.20 -5.14 2.91
CA VAL A 68 9.26 -6.37 2.12
C VAL A 68 10.38 -7.24 2.68
N ARG A 69 10.05 -8.47 3.10
CA ARG A 69 11.04 -9.47 3.50
C ARG A 69 11.90 -9.86 2.32
N ASP A 70 13.17 -10.16 2.60
CA ASP A 70 14.19 -10.60 1.63
C ASP A 70 14.46 -9.62 0.48
N ALA A 71 13.96 -8.38 0.57
CA ALA A 71 14.21 -7.33 -0.40
C ALA A 71 15.71 -7.02 -0.56
N ASP A 72 16.50 -7.25 0.47
CA ASP A 72 17.95 -7.03 0.44
C ASP A 72 18.66 -8.02 -0.52
N SER A 73 18.03 -9.17 -0.84
CA SER A 73 18.50 -10.11 -1.86
C SER A 73 18.13 -9.73 -3.30
N LEU A 74 17.26 -8.73 -3.48
CA LEU A 74 16.83 -8.21 -4.79
C LEU A 74 17.62 -6.98 -5.24
N SER A 75 18.58 -6.50 -4.42
CA SER A 75 19.58 -5.54 -4.89
C SER A 75 20.51 -6.25 -5.87
N PRO A 76 20.62 -5.79 -7.14
CA PRO A 76 21.67 -6.30 -8.02
C PRO A 76 23.00 -6.02 -7.31
N GLY A 77 23.83 -7.05 -7.21
CA GLY A 77 25.08 -7.04 -6.45
C GLY A 77 25.95 -5.83 -6.76
N LYS A 78 26.71 -5.41 -5.73
CA LYS A 78 27.84 -4.49 -5.85
C LYS A 78 28.79 -4.89 -6.97
#